data_AF-H6TFY5-F1
#
_entry.id   AF-H6TFY5-F1
#
_cell.length_a   1.000
_cell.length_b   1.000
_cell.length_c   1.000
_cell.angle_alpha   90.00
_cell.angle_beta   90.00
_cell.angle_gamma   90.00
#
_symmetry.space_group_name_H-M   'P 1'
#
loop_
_entity.id
_entity.type
_entity.pdbx_description
1 polymer ?
#
loop_
_entity_poly.entity_id
_entity_poly.type
_entity_poly.pdbx_seq_one_letter_code
_entity_poly.pdbx_strand_id
1 'polypeptide(L)' 'QLWHVGRASHEVYQPDGGAPISSTEKPISKRWRILMPDGTH' A
#
# COMPACT_ATOMS: atom_id res chain seq x y z
N GLN A 1 19.82 2.68 5.90
CA GLN A 1 18.55 2.10 6.39
C GLN A 1 17.97 1.22 5.27
N LEU A 2 17.28 0.13 5.60
CA LEU A 2 16.56 -0.73 4.64
C LEU A 2 15.07 -0.77 5.04
N TRP A 3 14.16 -0.66 4.07
CA TRP A 3 12.73 -0.59 4.33
C TRP A 3 11.89 -1.33 3.28
N HIS A 4 10.88 -2.05 3.76
CA HIS A 4 9.87 -2.72 2.96
C HIS A 4 8.51 -2.53 3.63
N VAL A 5 7.53 -1.97 2.91
CA VAL A 5 6.25 -1.52 3.51
C VAL A 5 5.14 -2.58 3.53
N GLY A 6 5.28 -3.63 2.72
CA GLY A 6 4.25 -4.67 2.58
C GLY A 6 2.88 -4.08 2.23
N ARG A 7 1.82 -4.50 2.92
CA ARG A 7 0.44 -4.01 2.70
C ARG A 7 0.19 -2.54 3.03
N ALA A 8 1.16 -1.83 3.62
CA ALA A 8 1.08 -0.38 3.76
C ALA A 8 1.51 0.31 2.45
N SER A 9 0.83 -0.04 1.36
CA SER A 9 1.10 0.38 -0.02
C SER A 9 -0.23 0.44 -0.80
N HIS A 10 -0.17 0.82 -2.07
CA HIS A 10 -1.31 0.89 -2.99
C HIS A 10 -0.92 0.32 -4.35
N GLU A 11 -1.88 -0.11 -5.16
CA GLU A 11 -1.64 -0.67 -6.52
C GLU A 11 -0.84 0.30 -7.40
N VAL A 12 -1.08 1.61 -7.27
CA VAL A 12 -0.31 2.67 -7.98
C VAL A 12 1.19 2.67 -7.64
N TYR A 13 1.58 2.05 -6.52
CA TYR A 13 2.96 1.90 -6.07
C TYR A 13 3.50 0.47 -6.30
N GLN A 14 2.74 -0.40 -6.94
CA GLN A 14 3.17 -1.75 -7.27
C GLN A 14 3.48 -1.86 -8.76
N PRO A 15 4.44 -2.73 -9.14
CA PRO A 15 4.67 -3.03 -10.54
C PRO A 15 3.39 -3.58 -11.16
N ASP A 16 3.08 -3.09 -12.37
CA ASP A 16 1.92 -3.51 -13.17
C ASP A 16 0.56 -3.40 -12.45
N GLY A 17 0.46 -2.59 -11.39
CA GLY A 17 -0.77 -2.43 -10.62
C GLY A 17 -1.13 -3.64 -9.73
N GLY A 18 -0.17 -4.53 -9.46
CA GLY A 18 -0.40 -5.70 -8.61
C GLY A 18 -0.80 -5.37 -7.17
N ALA A 19 -1.35 -6.35 -6.46
CA ALA A 19 -1.68 -6.19 -5.05
C ALA A 19 -0.42 -6.12 -4.17
N PRO A 20 -0.35 -5.25 -3.14
CA PRO A 20 0.74 -5.25 -2.18
C PRO A 20 0.89 -6.58 -1.44
N ILE A 21 2.13 -7.03 -1.27
CA ILE A 21 2.41 -8.30 -0.57
C ILE A 21 2.24 -8.18 0.95
N SER A 22 1.80 -9.26 1.58
CA SER A 22 1.63 -9.35 3.03
C SER A 22 1.65 -10.79 3.53
N SER A 23 1.79 -10.96 4.84
CA SER A 23 1.62 -12.25 5.53
C SER A 23 0.14 -12.63 5.75
N THR A 24 -0.80 -11.78 5.33
CA THR A 24 -2.24 -11.98 5.49
C THR A 24 -3.02 -11.23 4.42
N GLU A 25 -4.17 -11.75 4.06
CA GLU A 25 -5.10 -11.11 3.11
C GLU A 25 -5.95 -10.00 3.75
N LYS A 26 -5.85 -9.78 5.07
CA LYS A 26 -6.62 -8.73 5.76
C LYS A 26 -6.08 -7.34 5.39
N PRO A 27 -6.91 -6.43 4.82
CA PRO A 27 -6.48 -5.08 4.50
C PRO A 27 -6.26 -4.23 5.75
N ILE A 28 -5.52 -3.13 5.61
CA ILE A 28 -5.45 -2.09 6.65
C ILE A 28 -6.84 -1.45 6.78
N SER A 29 -7.25 -1.12 8.01
CA SER A 29 -8.56 -0.51 8.26
C SER A 29 -8.71 0.86 7.60
N LYS A 30 -9.93 1.20 7.17
CA LYS A 30 -10.26 2.49 6.52
C LYS A 30 -10.08 3.73 7.41
N ARG A 31 -9.68 3.55 8.67
CA ARG A 31 -9.27 4.64 9.57
C ARG A 31 -8.00 5.34 9.04
N TRP A 32 -7.17 4.62 8.30
CA TRP A 32 -5.95 5.13 7.69
C TRP A 32 -6.16 5.32 6.18
N ARG A 33 -5.47 6.31 5.61
CA ARG A 33 -5.49 6.61 4.17
C ARG A 33 -4.08 6.55 3.61
N ILE A 34 -3.98 6.16 2.36
CA ILE A 34 -2.70 6.12 1.63
C ILE A 34 -2.55 7.48 0.95
N LEU A 35 -1.37 8.11 1.05
CA LEU A 35 -1.07 9.27 0.23
C LEU A 35 -0.94 8.80 -1.21
N MET A 36 -1.76 9.33 -2.08
CA MET A 36 -1.69 9.08 -3.51
C MET A 36 -0.61 9.98 -4.14
N PRO A 37 -0.06 9.62 -5.30
CA PRO A 37 0.99 10.43 -5.96
C PRO A 37 0.55 11.85 -6.31
N ASP A 38 -0.75 12.07 -6.49
CA ASP A 38 -1.36 13.38 -6.75
C ASP A 38 -1.62 14.21 -5.48
N GLY A 39 -1.26 13.69 -4.31
CA GLY A 39 -1.45 14.34 -3.02
C GLY A 39 -2.81 14.06 -2.36
N THR A 40 -3.66 13.22 -2.95
CA THR A 40 -4.97 12.86 -2.38
C THR A 40 -4.91 11.62 -1.47
N HIS A 41 -6.04 11.27 -0.83
CA HIS A 41 -6.15 10.26 0.23
C HIS A 41 -7.51 9.54 0.28
#